data_AF-A0A6G1RL90-F1
#
_entry.id   AF-A0A6G1RL90-F1
#
_cell.length_a   1.000
_cell.length_b   1.000
_cell.length_c   1.000
_cell.angle_alpha   90.00
_cell.angle_beta   90.00
_cell.angle_gamma   90.00
#
_symmetry.space_group_name_H-M   'P 1'
#
loop_
_entity.id
_entity.type
_entity.pdbx_description
1 polymer ?
#
loop_
_entity_poly.entity_id
_entity_poly.type
_entity_poly.pdbx_seq_one_letter_code
_entity_poly.pdbx_strand_id
1 'polypeptide(L)'
;CNRSGFSAMEKVSKSVVSAHKNEDITLFPRGGVAACITHNYKKPHRAFCFLPLSLETGLPFHVNGHFALDSARRNLWRDDNGVGVRSDWNSSLMTALIAPAYVELLIQLKKRYFPGTDPTVSVLQNTPIHVVKDTLKKFLSFFPVNRLDIQPDWYCLVKAVYSCIYEDLKRLLPVMRAPNIDGSDLHSAVIITWVNMSTVNKGRPFFDNLLQDELQHLKNTEYNITTRKTVAENVYRL
;
A
#
# COMPACT_ATOMS: atom_id res chain seq x y z
N CYS A 1 11.86 3.04 3.59
CA CYS A 1 11.58 2.91 5.03
C CYS A 1 12.07 1.56 5.52
N ASN A 2 13.05 1.52 6.42
CA ASN A 2 13.63 0.28 6.96
C ASN A 2 13.25 0.13 8.43
N ARG A 3 13.07 -1.12 8.88
CA ARG A 3 12.79 -1.48 10.26
C ARG A 3 13.60 -2.71 10.68
N SER A 4 13.82 -2.81 11.98
CA SER A 4 14.65 -3.83 12.60
C SER A 4 14.06 -4.16 13.97
N GLY A 5 13.96 -5.44 14.32
CA GLY A 5 13.18 -5.86 15.49
C GLY A 5 11.68 -5.88 15.21
N PHE A 6 10.94 -6.66 16.01
CA PHE A 6 9.49 -6.56 16.07
C PHE A 6 9.12 -5.54 17.14
N SER A 7 8.47 -4.44 16.75
CA SER A 7 8.04 -3.41 17.69
C SER A 7 6.82 -3.84 18.52
N ALA A 8 6.06 -4.81 18.01
CA ALA A 8 4.84 -5.36 18.59
C ALA A 8 5.04 -6.87 18.78
N MET A 9 5.77 -7.26 19.84
CA MET A 9 6.09 -8.67 20.11
C MET A 9 4.84 -9.52 20.34
N GLU A 10 3.74 -8.91 20.79
CA GLU A 10 2.42 -9.53 20.93
C GLU A 10 1.79 -9.95 19.60
N LYS A 11 2.21 -9.35 18.48
CA LYS A 11 1.77 -9.70 17.13
C LYS A 11 2.64 -10.79 16.49
N VAL A 12 3.74 -11.19 17.13
CA VAL A 12 4.65 -12.23 16.62
C VAL A 12 4.15 -13.61 17.04
N SER A 13 4.21 -14.58 16.14
CA SER A 13 3.78 -15.95 16.45
C SER A 13 4.59 -16.55 17.61
N LYS A 14 3.92 -17.26 18.52
CA LYS A 14 4.56 -17.96 19.64
C LYS A 14 5.61 -18.97 19.14
N SER A 15 5.38 -19.61 18.00
CA SER A 15 6.32 -20.55 17.38
C SER A 15 7.64 -19.85 17.04
N VAL A 16 7.59 -18.64 16.48
CA VAL A 16 8.76 -17.82 16.14
C VAL A 16 9.51 -17.40 17.39
N VAL A 17 8.79 -16.99 18.45
CA VAL A 17 9.41 -16.62 19.72
C VAL A 17 10.13 -17.81 20.35
N SER A 18 9.49 -18.99 20.38
CA SER A 18 10.11 -20.21 20.91
C SER A 18 11.30 -20.65 20.07
N ALA A 19 11.19 -20.63 18.74
CA ALA A 19 12.27 -20.99 17.84
C ALA A 19 13.47 -20.04 17.94
N HIS A 20 13.24 -18.75 18.18
CA HIS A 20 14.33 -17.82 18.45
C HIS A 20 15.03 -18.14 19.78
N LYS A 21 14.28 -18.47 20.84
CA LYS A 21 14.85 -18.87 22.14
C LYS A 21 15.64 -20.18 22.07
N ASN A 22 15.21 -21.10 21.22
CA ASN A 22 15.85 -22.38 20.98
C ASN A 22 16.98 -22.31 19.93
N GLU A 23 17.27 -21.13 19.38
CA GLU A 23 18.25 -20.91 18.31
C GLU A 23 17.94 -21.63 16.98
N ASP A 24 16.70 -22.11 16.79
CA ASP A 24 16.21 -22.69 15.53
C ASP A 24 16.09 -21.64 14.41
N ILE A 25 15.87 -20.37 14.80
CA ILE A 25 15.91 -19.20 13.90
C ILE A 25 16.94 -18.19 14.44
N THR A 26 18.07 -18.12 13.76
CA THR A 26 19.20 -17.25 14.12
C THR A 26 19.17 -15.88 13.44
N LEU A 27 18.27 -15.69 12.47
CA LEU A 27 18.16 -14.41 11.76
C LEU A 27 17.51 -13.35 12.65
N PHE A 28 18.18 -12.21 12.80
CA PHE A 28 17.57 -11.04 13.43
C PHE A 28 16.54 -10.42 12.47
N PRO A 29 15.32 -10.06 12.92
CA PRO A 29 14.28 -9.57 12.03
C PRO A 29 14.65 -8.19 11.47
N ARG A 30 14.83 -8.11 10.15
CA ARG A 30 15.03 -6.87 9.40
C ARG A 30 14.22 -6.89 8.12
N GLY A 31 13.77 -5.72 7.71
CA GLY A 31 13.03 -5.56 6.47
C GLY A 31 12.66 -4.11 6.22
N GLY A 32 12.03 -3.86 5.08
CA GLY A 32 11.67 -2.52 4.68
C GLY A 32 11.10 -2.48 3.27
N VAL A 33 10.72 -1.28 2.86
CA VAL A 33 10.20 -1.00 1.52
C VAL A 33 10.84 0.24 0.92
N ALA A 34 10.88 0.29 -0.42
CA ALA A 34 11.35 1.44 -1.19
C ALA A 34 10.45 1.68 -2.41
N ALA A 35 9.89 2.90 -2.50
CA ALA A 35 9.17 3.38 -3.66
C ALA A 35 10.12 4.10 -4.62
N CYS A 36 9.92 3.88 -5.93
CA CYS A 36 10.51 4.75 -6.94
C CYS A 36 9.54 5.90 -7.22
N ILE A 37 9.95 7.13 -6.96
CA ILE A 37 9.12 8.34 -7.17
C ILE A 37 9.21 8.90 -8.58
N THR A 38 10.12 8.38 -9.41
CA THR A 38 10.34 8.86 -10.78
C THR A 38 9.35 8.22 -11.74
N HIS A 39 8.74 9.04 -12.60
CA HIS A 39 7.73 8.59 -13.57
C HIS A 39 8.26 7.67 -14.67
N ASN A 40 9.58 7.57 -14.84
CA ASN A 40 10.23 6.75 -15.87
C ASN A 40 10.69 5.38 -15.35
N TYR A 41 10.25 4.97 -14.16
CA TYR A 41 10.60 3.65 -13.65
C TYR A 41 9.83 2.56 -14.39
N LYS A 42 10.49 1.92 -15.37
CA LYS A 42 9.92 0.85 -16.20
C LYS A 42 10.27 -0.55 -15.71
N LYS A 43 11.03 -0.66 -14.62
CA LYS A 43 11.48 -1.97 -14.11
C LYS A 43 10.43 -2.54 -13.17
N PRO A 44 10.27 -3.87 -13.11
CA PRO A 44 9.40 -4.49 -12.14
C PRO A 44 9.90 -4.19 -10.72
N HIS A 45 8.96 -3.98 -9.81
CA HIS A 45 9.24 -4.00 -8.39
C HIS A 45 9.60 -5.43 -7.97
N ARG A 46 10.54 -5.55 -7.03
CA ARG A 46 11.18 -6.82 -6.66
C ARG A 46 11.18 -7.03 -5.16
N ALA A 47 11.13 -8.30 -4.77
CA ALA A 47 11.49 -8.72 -3.43
C ALA A 47 13.01 -8.92 -3.31
N PHE A 48 13.54 -8.66 -2.13
CA PHE A 48 14.94 -8.85 -1.78
C PHE A 48 15.04 -9.64 -0.48
N CYS A 49 16.03 -10.53 -0.42
CA CYS A 49 16.53 -11.14 0.81
C CYS A 49 18.05 -11.16 0.68
N PHE A 50 18.68 -10.09 1.15
CA PHE A 50 20.07 -9.69 0.88
C PHE A 50 20.35 -9.37 -0.60
N LEU A 51 19.92 -10.23 -1.52
CA LEU A 51 19.99 -10.08 -2.98
C LEU A 51 18.59 -10.05 -3.59
N PRO A 52 18.42 -9.55 -4.83
CA PRO A 52 17.15 -9.58 -5.54
C PRO A 52 16.67 -11.02 -5.72
N LEU A 53 15.40 -11.28 -5.39
CA LEU A 53 14.73 -12.54 -5.67
C LEU A 53 14.21 -12.55 -7.11
N SER A 54 14.09 -13.75 -7.69
CA SER A 54 13.54 -13.95 -9.04
C SER A 54 12.02 -14.08 -9.06
N LEU A 55 11.36 -14.05 -7.90
CA LEU A 55 9.90 -14.06 -7.81
C LEU A 55 9.29 -12.70 -8.16
N GLU A 56 8.10 -12.76 -8.74
CA GLU A 56 7.25 -11.60 -8.91
C GLU A 56 6.47 -11.30 -7.62
N THR A 57 6.17 -10.04 -7.39
CA THR A 57 5.40 -9.62 -6.21
C THR A 57 4.04 -9.04 -6.57
N GLY A 58 3.95 -8.32 -7.69
CA GLY A 58 2.83 -7.44 -8.03
C GLY A 58 2.69 -6.22 -7.12
N LEU A 59 3.65 -5.99 -6.22
CA LEU A 59 3.61 -4.86 -5.29
C LEU A 59 4.06 -3.56 -6.00
N PRO A 60 3.47 -2.40 -5.64
CA PRO A 60 3.93 -1.10 -6.16
C PRO A 60 5.28 -0.58 -5.58
N PHE A 61 6.07 -1.42 -4.90
CA PHE A 61 7.36 -1.06 -4.27
C PHE A 61 8.30 -2.25 -4.25
N HIS A 62 9.58 -1.94 -4.13
CA HIS A 62 10.54 -2.91 -3.66
C HIS A 62 10.29 -3.25 -2.20
N VAL A 63 10.37 -4.53 -1.87
CA VAL A 63 10.26 -5.06 -0.51
C VAL A 63 11.53 -5.84 -0.18
N ASN A 64 12.08 -5.60 1.00
CA ASN A 64 13.23 -6.33 1.52
C ASN A 64 12.87 -6.95 2.85
N GLY A 65 13.40 -8.14 3.12
CA GLY A 65 13.24 -8.82 4.39
C GLY A 65 14.26 -9.93 4.54
N HIS A 66 14.62 -10.27 5.78
CA HIS A 66 15.36 -11.50 6.09
C HIS A 66 14.44 -12.72 5.97
N PHE A 67 13.83 -12.91 4.80
CA PHE A 67 12.86 -13.96 4.54
C PHE A 67 13.51 -15.34 4.59
N ALA A 68 12.77 -16.31 5.13
CA ALA A 68 13.02 -17.73 4.88
C ALA A 68 12.64 -18.04 3.43
N LEU A 69 13.53 -18.69 2.69
CA LEU A 69 13.36 -19.03 1.28
C LEU A 69 13.37 -20.55 1.08
N ASP A 70 12.82 -21.01 -0.04
CA ASP A 70 13.01 -22.39 -0.50
C ASP A 70 14.50 -22.69 -0.79
N SER A 71 14.83 -23.97 -0.94
CA SER A 71 16.22 -24.42 -1.18
C SER A 71 16.82 -23.83 -2.45
N ALA A 72 15.99 -23.62 -3.49
CA ALA A 72 16.39 -22.99 -4.75
C ALA A 72 16.50 -21.46 -4.65
N ARG A 73 16.09 -20.86 -3.53
CA ARG A 73 16.00 -19.41 -3.29
C ARG A 73 15.20 -18.67 -4.36
N ARG A 74 14.22 -19.35 -4.96
CA ARG A 74 13.35 -18.78 -6.00
C ARG A 74 12.05 -18.26 -5.42
N ASN A 75 11.57 -18.85 -4.32
CA ASN A 75 10.34 -18.47 -3.66
C ASN A 75 10.55 -18.26 -2.16
N LEU A 76 9.56 -17.64 -1.52
CA LEU A 76 9.46 -17.65 -0.07
C LEU A 76 9.17 -19.07 0.41
N TRP A 77 9.70 -19.43 1.57
CA TRP A 77 9.40 -20.71 2.19
C TRP A 77 7.91 -20.84 2.47
N ARG A 78 7.36 -22.01 2.13
CA ARG A 78 6.00 -22.45 2.46
C ARG A 78 6.11 -23.85 3.05
N ASP A 79 5.57 -24.04 4.24
CA ASP A 79 5.40 -25.37 4.82
C ASP A 79 4.26 -26.10 4.09
N ASP A 80 4.29 -27.44 4.00
CA ASP A 80 3.35 -28.23 3.19
C ASP A 80 1.88 -27.96 3.53
N ASN A 81 1.59 -27.72 4.81
CA ASN A 81 0.25 -27.38 5.31
C ASN A 81 0.07 -25.87 5.56
N GLY A 82 1.02 -25.04 5.15
CA GLY A 82 1.08 -23.61 5.46
C GLY A 82 1.37 -23.28 6.94
N VAL A 83 1.64 -24.30 7.76
CA VAL A 83 1.90 -24.19 9.19
C VAL A 83 3.31 -24.68 9.47
N GLY A 84 4.14 -23.78 10.00
CA GLY A 84 5.51 -24.11 10.39
C GLY A 84 6.31 -22.84 10.68
N VAL A 85 7.41 -23.02 11.40
CA VAL A 85 8.15 -21.89 11.98
C VAL A 85 8.69 -20.92 10.93
N ARG A 86 9.04 -21.42 9.74
CA ARG A 86 9.57 -20.60 8.64
C ARG A 86 8.47 -19.83 7.91
N SER A 87 7.29 -20.43 7.72
CA SER A 87 6.12 -19.70 7.23
C SER A 87 5.67 -18.65 8.25
N ASP A 88 5.64 -19.00 9.54
CA ASP A 88 5.30 -18.08 10.63
C ASP A 88 6.30 -16.93 10.74
N TRP A 89 7.59 -17.20 10.51
CA TRP A 89 8.64 -16.19 10.43
C TRP A 89 8.39 -15.19 9.30
N ASN A 90 8.15 -15.68 8.09
CA ASN A 90 7.84 -14.82 6.94
C ASN A 90 6.57 -14.00 7.18
N SER A 91 5.52 -14.61 7.73
CA SER A 91 4.28 -13.93 8.11
C SER A 91 4.52 -12.85 9.17
N SER A 92 5.32 -13.14 10.20
CA SER A 92 5.66 -12.18 11.25
C SER A 92 6.48 -11.00 10.69
N LEU A 93 7.44 -11.26 9.79
CA LEU A 93 8.16 -10.20 9.07
C LEU A 93 7.21 -9.31 8.26
N MET A 94 6.30 -9.91 7.49
CA MET A 94 5.38 -9.13 6.66
C MET A 94 4.41 -8.29 7.50
N THR A 95 3.82 -8.88 8.54
CA THR A 95 2.73 -8.26 9.28
C THR A 95 3.22 -7.32 10.40
N ALA A 96 4.21 -7.72 11.18
CA ALA A 96 4.67 -6.96 12.34
C ALA A 96 5.83 -5.99 12.04
N LEU A 97 6.55 -6.18 10.92
CA LEU A 97 7.72 -5.38 10.56
C LEU A 97 7.52 -4.60 9.25
N ILE A 98 7.21 -5.27 8.15
CA ILE A 98 7.17 -4.65 6.81
C ILE A 98 5.91 -3.81 6.61
N ALA A 99 4.73 -4.27 7.05
CA ALA A 99 3.49 -3.50 6.94
C ALA A 99 3.60 -2.11 7.62
N PRO A 100 4.09 -1.99 8.87
CA PRO A 100 4.36 -0.68 9.48
C PRO A 100 5.41 0.17 8.73
N ALA A 101 6.41 -0.47 8.10
CA ALA A 101 7.40 0.24 7.27
C ALA A 101 6.76 0.80 6.00
N TYR A 102 5.80 0.07 5.44
CA TYR A 102 5.06 0.47 4.25
C TYR A 102 4.04 1.57 4.55
N VAL A 103 3.30 1.48 5.66
CA VAL A 103 2.48 2.61 6.12
C VAL A 103 3.31 3.88 6.31
N GLU A 104 4.51 3.77 6.89
CA GLU A 104 5.42 4.91 7.00
C GLU A 104 5.85 5.46 5.63
N LEU A 105 6.14 4.58 4.66
CA LEU A 105 6.45 4.99 3.29
C LEU A 105 5.29 5.80 2.68
N LEU A 106 4.05 5.37 2.86
CA LEU A 106 2.86 6.10 2.39
C LEU A 106 2.75 7.49 3.03
N ILE A 107 3.03 7.61 4.33
CA ILE A 107 3.05 8.89 5.04
C ILE A 107 4.11 9.82 4.45
N GLN A 108 5.32 9.31 4.19
CA GLN A 108 6.40 10.09 3.59
C GLN A 108 6.07 10.51 2.14
N LEU A 109 5.45 9.63 1.35
CA LEU A 109 4.98 9.95 0.01
C LEU A 109 3.89 11.04 0.04
N LYS A 110 2.92 10.95 0.95
CA LYS A 110 1.91 12.00 1.16
C LYS A 110 2.58 13.34 1.45
N LYS A 111 3.51 13.40 2.42
CA LYS A 111 4.25 14.64 2.75
C LYS A 111 5.03 15.19 1.54
N ARG A 112 5.56 14.29 0.70
CA ARG A 112 6.33 14.65 -0.49
C ARG A 112 5.47 15.25 -1.62
N TYR A 113 4.28 14.70 -1.84
CA TYR A 113 3.34 15.16 -2.89
C TYR A 113 2.45 16.31 -2.43
N PHE A 114 2.12 16.36 -1.15
CA PHE A 114 1.23 17.34 -0.53
C PHE A 114 1.91 17.94 0.70
N PRO A 115 2.89 18.83 0.50
CA PRO A 115 3.61 19.45 1.60
C PRO A 115 2.65 20.32 2.44
N GLY A 116 2.83 20.30 3.75
CA GLY A 116 2.02 21.03 4.70
C GLY A 116 2.32 20.59 6.13
N THR A 117 2.00 21.44 7.09
CA THR A 117 2.16 21.15 8.52
C THR A 117 0.95 20.41 9.09
N ASP A 118 -0.24 20.62 8.51
CA ASP A 118 -1.47 19.97 8.95
C ASP A 118 -1.58 18.55 8.38
N PRO A 119 -1.67 17.51 9.23
CA PRO A 119 -1.82 16.12 8.76
C PRO A 119 -3.23 15.79 8.24
N THR A 120 -4.22 16.65 8.50
CA THR A 120 -5.65 16.46 8.18
C THR A 120 -6.08 17.16 6.90
N VAL A 121 -5.39 18.20 6.47
CA VAL A 121 -5.76 18.97 5.28
C VAL A 121 -4.55 19.41 4.46
N SER A 122 -4.69 19.43 3.14
CA SER A 122 -3.75 20.09 2.23
C SER A 122 -4.51 21.11 1.40
N VAL A 123 -4.02 22.35 1.38
CA VAL A 123 -4.61 23.46 0.63
C VAL A 123 -3.66 23.82 -0.50
N LEU A 124 -4.11 23.65 -1.75
CA LEU A 124 -3.34 23.94 -2.94
C LEU A 124 -3.88 25.21 -3.60
N GLN A 125 -3.20 26.32 -3.38
CA GLN A 125 -3.51 27.59 -4.01
C GLN A 125 -2.93 27.63 -5.43
N ASN A 126 -3.70 28.15 -6.37
CA ASN A 126 -3.27 28.41 -7.75
C ASN A 126 -2.78 27.16 -8.52
N THR A 127 -3.09 25.96 -8.04
CA THR A 127 -2.79 24.70 -8.74
C THR A 127 -4.01 24.27 -9.56
N PRO A 128 -3.88 24.07 -10.88
CA PRO A 128 -4.98 23.59 -11.69
C PRO A 128 -5.52 22.24 -11.19
N ILE A 129 -6.84 22.07 -11.20
CA ILE A 129 -7.52 20.87 -10.67
C ILE A 129 -6.98 19.58 -11.32
N HIS A 130 -6.70 19.60 -12.63
CA HIS A 130 -6.16 18.42 -13.33
C HIS A 130 -4.78 18.01 -12.80
N VAL A 131 -3.90 18.97 -12.47
CA VAL A 131 -2.59 18.70 -11.86
C VAL A 131 -2.75 18.08 -10.48
N VAL A 132 -3.72 18.55 -9.69
CA VAL A 132 -4.04 17.97 -8.38
C VAL A 132 -4.54 16.53 -8.54
N LYS A 133 -5.45 16.28 -9.49
CA LYS A 133 -5.93 14.93 -9.82
C LYS A 133 -4.78 14.01 -10.23
N ASP A 134 -3.88 14.45 -11.11
CA ASP A 134 -2.72 13.66 -11.55
C ASP A 134 -1.77 13.34 -10.39
N THR A 135 -1.56 14.31 -9.49
CA THR A 135 -0.74 14.12 -8.29
C THR A 135 -1.39 13.13 -7.32
N LEU A 136 -2.70 13.20 -7.14
CA LEU A 136 -3.47 12.22 -6.36
C LEU A 136 -3.40 10.82 -6.97
N LYS A 137 -3.54 10.69 -8.30
CA LYS A 137 -3.38 9.41 -9.00
C LYS A 137 -2.00 8.80 -8.77
N LYS A 138 -0.94 9.60 -8.89
CA LYS A 138 0.45 9.19 -8.59
C LYS A 138 0.61 8.74 -7.14
N PHE A 139 0.03 9.46 -6.19
CA PHE A 139 0.08 9.07 -4.78
C PHE A 139 -0.67 7.76 -4.54
N LEU A 140 -1.87 7.60 -5.12
CA LEU A 140 -2.72 6.43 -4.92
C LEU A 140 -2.21 5.18 -5.64
N SER A 141 -1.40 5.32 -6.70
CA SER A 141 -0.75 4.17 -7.34
C SER A 141 0.26 3.45 -6.42
N PHE A 142 0.64 4.08 -5.31
CA PHE A 142 1.41 3.47 -4.24
C PHE A 142 0.56 2.71 -3.22
N PHE A 143 -0.74 2.47 -3.47
CA PHE A 143 -1.54 1.57 -2.63
C PHE A 143 -1.67 0.20 -3.30
N PRO A 144 -1.68 -0.90 -2.54
CA PRO A 144 -1.87 -2.22 -3.10
C PRO A 144 -3.38 -2.42 -3.32
N VAL A 145 -3.89 -2.07 -4.50
CA VAL A 145 -5.33 -2.07 -4.82
C VAL A 145 -5.76 -3.21 -5.74
N ASN A 146 -4.94 -3.59 -6.73
CA ASN A 146 -5.30 -4.65 -7.67
C ASN A 146 -4.83 -6.02 -7.16
N ARG A 147 -5.75 -6.81 -6.59
CA ARG A 147 -5.44 -8.17 -6.13
C ARG A 147 -5.05 -9.12 -7.26
N LEU A 148 -5.45 -8.86 -8.50
CA LEU A 148 -5.19 -9.77 -9.63
C LEU A 148 -3.72 -9.80 -10.03
N ASP A 149 -2.97 -8.71 -9.77
CA ASP A 149 -1.56 -8.62 -10.12
C ASP A 149 -0.64 -9.07 -8.96
N ILE A 150 -1.16 -9.08 -7.73
CA ILE A 150 -0.39 -9.38 -6.53
C ILE A 150 -0.29 -10.89 -6.32
N GLN A 151 0.95 -11.39 -6.17
CA GLN A 151 1.17 -12.81 -5.95
C GLN A 151 0.65 -13.25 -4.57
N PRO A 152 0.06 -14.46 -4.42
CA PRO A 152 -0.61 -14.89 -3.19
C PRO A 152 0.25 -14.84 -1.91
N ASP A 153 1.57 -15.02 -2.04
CA ASP A 153 2.54 -14.87 -0.94
C ASP A 153 2.45 -13.53 -0.21
N TRP A 154 2.04 -12.48 -0.91
CA TRP A 154 2.03 -11.11 -0.39
C TRP A 154 0.67 -10.67 0.14
N TYR A 155 -0.37 -11.51 0.07
CA TYR A 155 -1.70 -11.15 0.54
C TYR A 155 -1.74 -10.86 2.04
N CYS A 156 -0.95 -11.56 2.85
CA CYS A 156 -0.86 -11.27 4.29
C CYS A 156 -0.22 -9.89 4.55
N LEU A 157 0.79 -9.50 3.77
CA LEU A 157 1.36 -8.15 3.83
C LEU A 157 0.31 -7.10 3.46
N VAL A 158 -0.39 -7.28 2.34
CA VAL A 158 -1.43 -6.34 1.88
C VAL A 158 -2.52 -6.16 2.93
N LYS A 159 -3.04 -7.27 3.48
CA LYS A 159 -4.02 -7.24 4.55
C LYS A 159 -3.49 -6.48 5.77
N ALA A 160 -2.27 -6.80 6.21
CA ALA A 160 -1.65 -6.15 7.37
C ALA A 160 -1.38 -4.66 7.16
N VAL A 161 -1.08 -4.21 5.95
CA VAL A 161 -0.94 -2.77 5.62
C VAL A 161 -2.26 -2.06 5.88
N TYR A 162 -3.38 -2.56 5.34
CA TYR A 162 -4.69 -1.95 5.56
C TYR A 162 -5.14 -2.07 7.04
N SER A 163 -4.83 -3.17 7.72
CA SER A 163 -5.04 -3.29 9.16
C SER A 163 -4.26 -2.23 9.93
N CYS A 164 -2.98 -2.00 9.62
CA CYS A 164 -2.19 -0.94 10.25
C CYS A 164 -2.77 0.46 9.97
N ILE A 165 -3.28 0.71 8.75
CA ILE A 165 -3.94 1.98 8.41
C ILE A 165 -5.21 2.17 9.25
N TYR A 166 -6.00 1.12 9.41
CA TYR A 166 -7.24 1.12 10.19
C TYR A 166 -7.00 1.28 11.69
N GLU A 167 -6.23 0.36 12.28
CA GLU A 167 -5.95 0.27 13.72
C GLU A 167 -5.30 1.56 14.25
N ASP A 168 -4.33 2.10 13.50
CA ASP A 168 -3.62 3.32 13.89
C ASP A 168 -4.33 4.61 13.43
N LEU A 169 -5.53 4.51 12.85
CA LEU A 169 -6.32 5.64 12.35
C LEU A 169 -5.53 6.56 11.39
N LYS A 170 -4.70 5.98 10.52
CA LYS A 170 -3.83 6.77 9.63
C LYS A 170 -4.67 7.56 8.62
N ARG A 171 -4.36 8.86 8.50
CA ARG A 171 -5.00 9.79 7.58
C ARG A 171 -4.33 9.80 6.21
N LEU A 172 -4.57 8.74 5.45
CA LEU A 172 -3.92 8.50 4.16
C LEU A 172 -4.91 8.54 2.99
N LEU A 173 -6.21 8.60 3.24
CA LEU A 173 -7.23 8.61 2.20
C LEU A 173 -7.64 10.06 1.87
N PRO A 174 -7.46 10.52 0.62
CA PRO A 174 -7.78 11.89 0.23
C PRO A 174 -9.27 12.05 -0.11
N VAL A 175 -9.86 13.16 0.29
CA VAL A 175 -11.17 13.65 -0.15
C VAL A 175 -10.97 15.05 -0.72
N MET A 176 -11.03 15.17 -2.05
CA MET A 176 -10.84 16.44 -2.74
C MET A 176 -12.15 17.23 -2.79
N ARG A 177 -12.09 18.52 -2.45
CA ARG A 177 -13.16 19.50 -2.65
C ARG A 177 -12.63 20.60 -3.55
N ALA A 178 -13.30 20.81 -4.68
CA ALA A 178 -13.04 21.93 -5.58
C ALA A 178 -14.06 23.04 -5.31
N PRO A 179 -13.68 24.32 -5.44
CA PRO A 179 -14.62 25.43 -5.35
C PRO A 179 -15.65 25.35 -6.49
N ASN A 180 -16.90 25.76 -6.21
CA ASN A 180 -17.97 25.79 -7.19
C ASN A 180 -17.64 26.84 -8.26
N ILE A 181 -17.76 26.48 -9.54
CA ILE A 181 -17.48 27.36 -10.68
C ILE A 181 -18.72 28.25 -10.91
N ASP A 182 -19.10 29.02 -9.91
CA ASP A 182 -20.13 30.05 -10.05
C ASP A 182 -19.44 31.42 -10.06
N GLY A 183 -18.79 31.73 -11.19
CA GLY A 183 -18.59 33.10 -11.69
C GLY A 183 -17.69 34.09 -10.93
N SER A 184 -17.29 33.88 -9.69
CA SER A 184 -16.44 34.82 -8.96
C SER A 184 -15.56 34.12 -7.94
N ASP A 185 -14.26 34.01 -8.21
CA ASP A 185 -13.23 34.62 -7.36
C ASP A 185 -11.82 34.13 -7.72
N LEU A 186 -10.93 35.11 -7.69
CA LEU A 186 -9.52 35.14 -8.09
C LEU A 186 -8.60 34.17 -7.32
N HIS A 187 -9.13 33.30 -6.45
CA HIS A 187 -8.36 32.39 -5.58
C HIS A 187 -9.07 31.05 -5.34
N SER A 188 -9.35 30.30 -6.41
CA SER A 188 -9.90 28.95 -6.30
C SER A 188 -8.86 27.96 -5.73
N ALA A 189 -8.78 27.86 -4.40
CA ALA A 189 -7.93 26.88 -3.73
C ALA A 189 -8.57 25.49 -3.77
N VAL A 190 -7.79 24.46 -4.14
CA VAL A 190 -8.22 23.06 -4.03
C VAL A 190 -7.90 22.56 -2.63
N ILE A 191 -8.90 21.99 -1.95
CA ILE A 191 -8.75 21.48 -0.59
C ILE A 191 -8.82 19.96 -0.62
N ILE A 192 -7.80 19.30 -0.07
CA ILE A 192 -7.77 17.85 0.14
C ILE A 192 -7.88 17.58 1.63
N THR A 193 -8.97 16.93 2.06
CA THR A 193 -9.12 16.43 3.43
C THR A 193 -8.59 15.00 3.51
N TRP A 194 -7.71 14.72 4.48
CA TRP A 194 -7.13 13.41 4.71
C TRP A 194 -7.89 12.68 5.81
N VAL A 195 -8.67 11.69 5.40
CA VAL A 195 -9.53 10.89 6.29
C VAL A 195 -8.86 9.58 6.68
N ASN A 196 -9.29 9.03 7.81
CA ASN A 196 -8.97 7.67 8.22
C ASN A 196 -10.10 6.73 7.77
N MET A 197 -9.95 5.42 7.99
CA MET A 197 -10.95 4.42 7.60
C MET A 197 -12.11 4.27 8.60
N SER A 198 -12.11 4.99 9.72
CA SER A 198 -13.14 4.88 10.78
C SER A 198 -14.17 6.01 10.78
N THR A 199 -13.92 7.12 10.07
CA THR A 199 -14.87 8.23 10.05
C THR A 199 -16.17 7.84 9.35
N VAL A 200 -17.20 7.56 10.16
CA VAL A 200 -18.61 7.63 9.79
C VAL A 200 -18.94 9.10 9.46
N ASN A 201 -18.48 9.59 8.31
CA ASN A 201 -18.84 10.91 7.82
C ASN A 201 -19.78 10.74 6.64
N LYS A 202 -20.93 11.43 6.70
CA LYS A 202 -21.99 11.45 5.67
C LYS A 202 -21.52 11.96 4.29
N GLY A 203 -20.27 12.43 4.18
CA GLY A 203 -19.58 12.68 2.92
C GLY A 203 -18.76 11.45 2.55
N ARG A 204 -19.21 10.71 1.53
CA ARG A 204 -18.65 9.44 1.07
C ARG A 204 -17.11 9.45 1.05
N PRO A 205 -16.42 8.46 1.65
CA PRO A 205 -14.99 8.27 1.45
C PRO A 205 -14.73 7.94 -0.03
N PHE A 206 -13.94 8.78 -0.69
CA PHE A 206 -13.99 8.99 -2.14
C PHE A 206 -12.84 8.26 -2.86
N PHE A 207 -12.95 6.95 -3.07
CA PHE A 207 -12.26 6.32 -4.21
C PHE A 207 -13.02 6.56 -5.53
N ASP A 208 -14.31 6.93 -5.45
CA ASP A 208 -15.23 6.90 -6.59
C ASP A 208 -14.90 7.87 -7.75
N ASN A 209 -14.35 9.07 -7.52
CA ASN A 209 -14.24 10.10 -8.57
C ASN A 209 -12.98 9.92 -9.42
N LEU A 210 -11.92 9.36 -8.83
CA LEU A 210 -10.70 9.06 -9.57
C LEU A 210 -10.86 7.83 -10.45
N LEU A 211 -11.64 6.85 -9.96
CA LEU A 211 -12.04 5.67 -10.72
C LEU A 211 -13.16 5.99 -11.72
N GLN A 212 -14.11 6.90 -11.43
CA GLN A 212 -15.16 7.25 -12.41
C GLN A 212 -14.60 7.93 -13.64
N ASP A 213 -13.63 8.84 -13.50
CA ASP A 213 -12.97 9.48 -14.65
C ASP A 213 -12.17 8.43 -15.46
N GLU A 214 -11.50 7.48 -14.80
CA GLU A 214 -10.82 6.36 -15.47
C GLU A 214 -11.80 5.39 -16.12
N LEU A 215 -12.92 5.07 -15.47
CA LEU A 215 -13.99 4.26 -16.02
C LEU A 215 -14.68 4.95 -17.21
N GLN A 216 -14.77 6.28 -17.23
CA GLN A 216 -15.28 7.04 -18.37
C GLN A 216 -14.26 7.08 -19.53
N HIS A 217 -12.98 7.26 -19.23
CA HIS A 217 -11.90 7.18 -20.23
C HIS A 217 -11.76 5.76 -20.81
N LEU A 218 -11.91 4.74 -19.97
CA LEU A 218 -11.93 3.32 -20.35
C LEU A 218 -13.18 2.99 -21.17
N LYS A 219 -14.37 3.46 -20.77
CA LYS A 219 -15.61 3.30 -21.55
C LYS A 219 -15.53 3.84 -22.98
N ASN A 220 -14.78 4.92 -23.20
CA ASN A 220 -14.56 5.46 -24.55
C ASN A 220 -13.55 4.64 -25.37
N THR A 221 -12.72 3.82 -24.70
CA THR A 221 -11.72 2.94 -25.32
C THR A 221 -12.22 1.49 -25.44
N GLU A 222 -13.26 1.12 -24.69
CA GLU A 222 -13.82 -0.24 -24.51
C GLU A 222 -15.05 -0.57 -25.38
N TYR A 223 -15.31 0.14 -26.48
CA TYR A 223 -16.29 -0.35 -27.46
C TYR A 223 -15.79 -1.57 -28.26
N ASN A 224 -14.56 -2.02 -28.03
CA ASN A 224 -14.04 -3.27 -28.55
C ASN A 224 -13.60 -4.19 -27.41
N ILE A 225 -14.24 -5.36 -27.38
CA ILE A 225 -14.02 -6.49 -26.47
C ILE A 225 -14.85 -6.39 -25.18
N THR A 226 -16.16 -6.47 -25.39
CA THR A 226 -17.07 -7.31 -24.63
C THR A 226 -16.33 -8.50 -24.01
N THR A 227 -16.01 -8.46 -22.72
CA THR A 227 -16.10 -9.54 -21.70
C THR A 227 -15.29 -9.15 -20.45
N ARG A 228 -15.89 -9.33 -19.27
CA ARG A 228 -15.34 -9.26 -17.88
C ARG A 228 -15.62 -7.95 -17.11
N LYS A 229 -16.85 -7.41 -17.08
CA LYS A 229 -17.99 -7.87 -16.26
C LYS A 229 -17.76 -8.26 -14.78
N THR A 230 -16.59 -8.04 -14.16
CA THR A 230 -16.36 -8.53 -12.76
C THR A 230 -15.55 -7.63 -11.82
N VAL A 231 -15.06 -6.47 -12.26
CA VAL A 231 -14.12 -5.66 -11.43
C VAL A 231 -14.85 -4.78 -10.39
N ALA A 232 -16.17 -4.59 -10.52
CA ALA A 232 -16.97 -3.71 -9.67
C ALA A 232 -17.60 -4.36 -8.42
N GLU A 233 -17.50 -5.67 -8.20
CA GLU A 233 -18.28 -6.35 -7.13
C GLU A 233 -17.50 -6.71 -5.85
N ASN A 234 -16.18 -6.60 -5.79
CA ASN A 234 -15.42 -7.21 -4.66
C ASN A 234 -14.72 -6.23 -3.70
N VAL A 235 -15.02 -4.93 -3.76
CA VAL A 235 -14.42 -3.95 -2.83
C VAL A 235 -15.13 -3.89 -1.46
N TYR A 236 -16.25 -4.62 -1.27
CA TYR A 236 -17.05 -4.58 -0.03
C TYR A 236 -17.19 -5.92 0.72
N ARG A 237 -16.12 -6.73 0.80
CA ARG A 237 -16.04 -7.79 1.83
C ARG A 237 -14.65 -7.88 2.46
N LEU A 238 -14.45 -7.04 3.47
CA LEU A 238 -13.82 -7.35 4.77
C LEU A 238 -14.29 -6.31 5.78
#